data_AF-A0A7X6WBL5-F1
#
_entry.id   AF-A0A7X6WBL5-F1
#
_cell.length_a   1.000
_cell.length_b   1.000
_cell.length_c   1.000
_cell.angle_alpha   90.00
_cell.angle_beta   90.00
_cell.angle_gamma   90.00
#
_symmetry.space_group_name_H-M   'P 1'
#
loop_
_entity.id
_entity.type
_entity.pdbx_description
1 polymer ?
#
loop_
_entity_poly.entity_id
_entity_poly.type
_entity_poly.pdbx_seq_one_letter_code
_entity_poly.pdbx_strand_id
1 'polypeptide(L)'
;MPLKIVRNDITKMNTDAIVNAANVNLKMGGGVCGAIFAAAGAKELQEECDKIGRCEVGQAVITKGYKLPAKHIIHAVGPIWEGGGNNEETLLHNSYKNSLHLALEHGLKSISFPLISSGIYGYPKDQALRVAISAISEFLLDHEMEVYLVIYGKESTLLSEKLFSTIEKYIDDNYVTEHEINQRTRGIEAYDIQRPMDLDVLKSTDELIMYSPMAKESRSLDDVMDQLEDTFAEMLFRLIDERGMTDVETYKRANIDRKLFSKIRSNIDYSPSKATAIALAIALKLNLDETRDLLGKAGYALSRSNKTDLIIEFFIQNENYNVYEINEALFDFDQIPIGF
;
A
#
# COMPACT_ATOMS: atom_id res chain seq x y z
N MET A 1 6.48 13.69 -1.12
CA MET A 1 5.98 13.18 0.18
C MET A 1 4.58 12.61 -0.01
N PRO A 2 4.31 11.38 0.46
CA PRO A 2 3.13 10.61 0.04
C PRO A 2 1.88 10.83 0.89
N LEU A 3 0.72 10.50 0.29
CA LEU A 3 -0.48 10.09 1.02
C LEU A 3 -0.19 8.74 1.71
N LYS A 4 -0.56 8.58 2.99
CA LYS A 4 -0.39 7.37 3.81
C LYS A 4 -1.75 6.89 4.35
N ILE A 5 -2.12 5.64 4.11
CA ILE A 5 -3.32 5.02 4.72
C ILE A 5 -2.90 4.28 6.00
N VAL A 6 -3.56 4.53 7.13
CA VAL A 6 -3.16 3.99 8.46
C VAL A 6 -4.34 3.51 9.30
N ARG A 7 -4.20 2.38 10.00
CA ARG A 7 -5.12 1.98 11.08
C ARG A 7 -4.71 2.70 12.37
N ASN A 8 -5.48 3.71 12.78
CA ASN A 8 -5.23 4.42 14.04
C ASN A 8 -6.49 5.11 14.57
N ASP A 9 -6.41 5.59 15.80
CA ASP A 9 -7.33 6.58 16.34
C ASP A 9 -6.88 7.98 15.91
N ILE A 10 -7.71 8.69 15.13
CA ILE A 10 -7.39 10.02 14.61
C ILE A 10 -7.13 11.04 15.73
N THR A 11 -7.73 10.88 16.91
CA THR A 11 -7.51 11.78 18.05
C THR A 11 -6.10 11.67 18.65
N LYS A 12 -5.35 10.62 18.28
CA LYS A 12 -3.97 10.36 18.70
C LYS A 12 -2.92 10.68 17.63
N MET A 13 -3.33 11.22 16.48
CA MET A 13 -2.39 11.56 15.40
C MET A 13 -1.55 12.79 15.76
N ASN A 14 -0.24 12.68 15.53
CA ASN A 14 0.73 13.76 15.76
C ASN A 14 1.01 14.52 14.45
N THR A 15 0.00 15.23 13.96
CA THR A 15 0.00 16.02 12.72
C THR A 15 -0.34 17.48 13.00
N ASP A 16 -0.05 18.40 12.08
CA ASP A 16 -0.34 19.83 12.30
C ASP A 16 -1.86 20.12 12.38
N ALA A 17 -2.68 19.36 11.64
CA ALA A 17 -4.14 19.33 11.77
C ALA A 17 -4.71 17.91 11.71
N ILE A 18 -5.82 17.69 12.41
CA ILE A 18 -6.74 16.58 12.09
C ILE A 18 -8.05 17.13 11.51
N VAL A 19 -8.73 16.31 10.71
CA VAL A 19 -10.01 16.66 10.10
C VAL A 19 -11.15 16.01 10.88
N ASN A 20 -12.19 16.77 11.13
CA ASN A 20 -13.45 16.32 11.70
C ASN A 20 -14.50 16.21 10.59
N ALA A 21 -15.10 15.03 10.43
CA ALA A 21 -16.30 14.86 9.60
C ALA A 21 -17.50 15.48 10.31
N ALA A 22 -17.73 16.76 10.05
CA ALA A 22 -18.69 17.60 10.74
C ALA A 22 -20.07 17.62 10.05
N ASN A 23 -21.06 18.11 10.79
CA ASN A 23 -22.36 18.52 10.22
C ASN A 23 -22.36 20.04 9.97
N VAL A 24 -23.28 20.50 9.11
CA VAL A 24 -23.39 21.91 8.70
C VAL A 24 -23.46 22.91 9.86
N ASN A 25 -24.03 22.52 11.01
CA ASN A 25 -24.23 23.40 12.17
C ASN A 25 -23.05 23.39 13.16
N LEU A 26 -21.94 22.72 12.81
CA LEU A 26 -20.71 22.61 13.60
C LEU A 26 -20.92 22.13 15.05
N LYS A 27 -21.98 21.34 15.29
CA LYS A 27 -22.28 20.77 16.62
C LYS A 27 -21.62 19.42 16.81
N MET A 28 -21.26 19.10 18.06
CA MET A 28 -20.81 17.75 18.44
C MET A 28 -21.82 16.68 17.97
N GLY A 29 -21.32 15.70 17.22
CA GLY A 29 -22.10 14.58 16.70
C GLY A 29 -21.65 13.23 17.27
N GLY A 30 -22.10 12.14 16.64
CA GLY A 30 -21.59 10.78 16.91
C GLY A 30 -20.28 10.48 16.19
N GLY A 31 -19.83 9.22 16.28
CA GLY A 31 -18.67 8.71 15.54
C GLY A 31 -17.38 9.51 15.77
N VAL A 32 -16.65 9.78 14.69
CA VAL A 32 -15.38 10.52 14.73
C VAL A 32 -15.54 11.94 15.28
N CYS A 33 -16.66 12.61 14.99
CA CYS A 33 -16.94 13.95 15.53
C CYS A 33 -17.07 13.91 17.06
N GLY A 34 -17.83 12.96 17.60
CA GLY A 34 -17.95 12.76 19.05
C GLY A 34 -16.61 12.45 19.71
N ALA A 35 -15.78 11.61 19.08
CA ALA A 35 -14.43 11.31 19.56
C ALA A 35 -13.51 12.54 19.58
N ILE A 36 -13.49 13.34 18.51
CA ILE A 36 -12.70 14.56 18.41
C ILE A 36 -13.14 15.60 19.46
N PHE A 37 -14.45 15.84 19.62
CA PHE A 37 -14.96 16.75 20.66
C PHE A 37 -14.61 16.26 22.07
N ALA A 38 -14.76 14.96 22.36
CA ALA A 38 -14.41 14.38 23.66
C ALA A 38 -12.91 14.52 23.97
N ALA A 39 -12.03 14.25 23.00
CA ALA A 39 -10.58 14.30 23.16
C ALA A 39 -10.03 15.74 23.21
N ALA A 40 -10.56 16.67 22.40
CA ALA A 40 -10.15 18.08 22.39
C ALA A 40 -10.61 18.84 23.65
N GLY A 41 -11.77 18.49 24.20
CA GLY A 41 -12.48 19.29 25.20
C GLY A 41 -13.76 19.87 24.60
N ALA A 42 -14.87 19.15 24.79
CA ALA A 42 -16.08 19.39 24.03
C ALA A 42 -16.68 20.79 24.26
N LYS A 43 -16.53 21.36 25.47
CA LYS A 43 -16.99 22.71 25.77
C LYS A 43 -16.16 23.75 25.03
N GLU A 44 -14.84 23.69 25.17
CA GLU A 44 -13.93 24.68 24.61
C GLU A 44 -13.97 24.69 23.07
N LEU A 45 -14.06 23.50 22.46
CA LEU A 45 -14.25 23.36 21.01
C LEU A 45 -15.62 23.89 20.55
N GLN A 46 -16.72 23.52 21.24
CA GLN A 46 -18.06 23.99 20.85
C GLN A 46 -18.17 25.52 20.97
N GLU A 47 -17.53 26.14 21.95
CA GLU A 47 -17.48 27.60 22.09
C GLU A 47 -16.76 28.31 20.93
N GLU A 48 -15.88 27.65 20.16
CA GLU A 48 -15.23 28.23 18.97
C GLU A 48 -16.01 27.89 17.69
N CYS A 49 -16.51 26.65 17.57
CA CYS A 49 -17.47 26.27 16.52
C CYS A 49 -18.71 27.17 16.51
N ASP A 50 -19.24 27.55 17.67
CA ASP A 50 -20.44 28.40 17.80
C ASP A 50 -20.18 29.87 17.39
N LYS A 51 -18.92 30.32 17.38
CA LYS A 51 -18.52 31.64 16.86
C LYS A 51 -18.38 31.64 15.33
N ILE A 52 -18.08 30.49 14.74
CA ILE A 52 -18.08 30.27 13.28
C ILE A 52 -19.52 30.06 12.77
N GLY A 53 -20.35 29.37 13.57
CA GLY A 53 -21.79 29.24 13.38
C GLY A 53 -22.19 28.14 12.38
N ARG A 54 -21.73 28.20 11.13
CA ARG A 54 -22.14 27.28 10.06
C ARG A 54 -21.03 27.03 9.05
N CYS A 55 -21.01 25.82 8.49
CA CYS A 55 -20.22 25.43 7.33
C CYS A 55 -21.14 24.73 6.32
N GLU A 56 -21.01 25.02 5.02
CA GLU A 56 -21.82 24.35 3.99
C GLU A 56 -21.22 23.00 3.58
N VAL A 57 -22.05 22.15 2.94
CA VAL A 57 -21.61 20.86 2.41
C VAL A 57 -20.54 21.07 1.32
N GLY A 58 -19.47 20.28 1.36
CA GLY A 58 -18.30 20.45 0.51
C GLY A 58 -17.32 21.54 0.96
N GLN A 59 -17.60 22.25 2.06
CA GLN A 59 -16.71 23.26 2.63
C GLN A 59 -16.02 22.75 3.91
N ALA A 60 -15.01 23.52 4.36
CA ALA A 60 -14.30 23.27 5.60
C ALA A 60 -13.98 24.58 6.35
N VAL A 61 -13.91 24.50 7.68
CA VAL A 61 -13.52 25.62 8.57
C VAL A 61 -12.53 25.14 9.64
N ILE A 62 -11.69 26.02 10.18
CA ILE A 62 -10.59 25.66 11.10
C ILE A 62 -10.82 26.19 12.52
N THR A 63 -10.47 25.37 13.52
CA THR A 63 -10.40 25.72 14.95
C THR A 63 -9.07 25.25 15.54
N LYS A 64 -8.78 25.64 16.79
CA LYS A 64 -7.67 25.07 17.57
C LYS A 64 -7.87 23.59 17.88
N GLY A 65 -6.79 22.86 18.18
CA GLY A 65 -6.81 21.45 18.60
C GLY A 65 -7.03 21.22 20.10
N TYR A 66 -6.91 22.28 20.92
CA TYR A 66 -7.12 22.25 22.38
C TYR A 66 -6.25 21.22 23.11
N LYS A 67 -6.82 20.06 23.49
CA LYS A 67 -6.15 18.98 24.25
C LYS A 67 -5.65 17.83 23.35
N LEU A 68 -5.88 17.91 22.04
CA LEU A 68 -5.31 16.98 21.05
C LEU A 68 -3.80 17.19 20.88
N PRO A 69 -3.06 16.19 20.37
CA PRO A 69 -1.67 16.38 19.93
C PRO A 69 -1.55 17.34 18.74
N ALA A 70 -2.57 17.36 17.86
CA ALA A 70 -2.62 18.23 16.70
C ALA A 70 -2.94 19.68 17.06
N LYS A 71 -2.35 20.63 16.32
CA LYS A 71 -2.46 22.08 16.62
C LYS A 71 -3.83 22.64 16.25
N HIS A 72 -4.45 22.09 15.21
CA HIS A 72 -5.74 22.52 14.67
C HIS A 72 -6.71 21.36 14.41
N ILE A 73 -8.00 21.67 14.37
CA ILE A 73 -9.05 20.80 13.83
C ILE A 73 -9.65 21.51 12.62
N ILE A 74 -9.71 20.82 11.48
CA ILE A 74 -10.42 21.29 10.29
C ILE A 74 -11.76 20.55 10.22
N HIS A 75 -12.87 21.27 10.36
CA HIS A 75 -14.22 20.72 10.34
C HIS A 75 -14.73 20.73 8.91
N ALA A 76 -14.72 19.57 8.26
CA ALA A 76 -15.15 19.39 6.87
C ALA A 76 -16.54 18.75 6.83
N VAL A 77 -17.46 19.30 6.03
CA VAL A 77 -18.84 18.83 5.96
C VAL A 77 -19.06 18.04 4.68
N GLY A 78 -18.91 16.72 4.77
CA GLY A 78 -19.24 15.81 3.66
C GLY A 78 -20.75 15.72 3.39
N PRO A 79 -21.16 15.27 2.19
CA PRO A 79 -22.57 15.05 1.86
C PRO A 79 -23.14 13.83 2.57
N ILE A 80 -24.46 13.82 2.72
CA ILE A 80 -25.24 12.61 3.00
C ILE A 80 -25.42 11.87 1.66
N TRP A 81 -25.29 10.54 1.67
CA TRP A 81 -25.48 9.71 0.49
C TRP A 81 -26.96 9.49 0.19
N GLU A 82 -27.40 9.90 -0.99
CA GLU A 82 -28.79 9.77 -1.46
C GLU A 82 -28.91 8.91 -2.74
N GLY A 83 -27.79 8.29 -3.15
CA GLY A 83 -27.73 7.34 -4.28
C GLY A 83 -26.73 7.73 -5.38
N GLY A 84 -25.99 8.83 -5.24
CA GLY A 84 -24.99 9.31 -6.19
C GLY A 84 -25.55 10.20 -7.31
N GLY A 85 -26.85 10.49 -7.30
CA GLY A 85 -27.51 11.34 -8.30
C GLY A 85 -27.57 12.83 -7.94
N ASN A 86 -27.22 13.19 -6.71
CA ASN A 86 -27.40 14.53 -6.11
C ASN A 86 -26.07 15.28 -5.95
N ASN A 87 -25.11 15.02 -6.85
CA ASN A 87 -23.78 15.63 -6.89
C ASN A 87 -22.91 15.31 -5.65
N GLU A 88 -23.18 14.19 -4.95
CA GLU A 88 -22.45 13.83 -3.73
C GLU A 88 -20.96 13.59 -3.97
N GLU A 89 -20.56 13.04 -5.12
CA GLU A 89 -19.14 12.81 -5.44
C GLU A 89 -18.34 14.11 -5.44
N THR A 90 -18.82 15.12 -6.16
CA THR A 90 -18.24 16.47 -6.23
C THR A 90 -18.23 17.15 -4.85
N LEU A 91 -19.27 16.99 -4.05
CA LEU A 91 -19.36 17.57 -2.70
C LEU A 91 -18.37 16.89 -1.73
N LEU A 92 -18.20 15.57 -1.82
CA LEU A 92 -17.21 14.84 -1.04
C LEU A 92 -15.78 15.20 -1.47
N HIS A 93 -15.51 15.28 -2.78
CA HIS A 93 -14.23 15.74 -3.33
C HIS A 93 -13.85 17.14 -2.81
N ASN A 94 -14.79 18.10 -2.89
CA ASN A 94 -14.61 19.45 -2.38
C ASN A 94 -14.34 19.48 -0.87
N SER A 95 -14.92 18.55 -0.09
CA SER A 95 -14.66 18.46 1.36
C SER A 95 -13.18 18.17 1.67
N TYR A 96 -12.54 17.28 0.90
CA TYR A 96 -11.10 17.02 1.00
C TYR A 96 -10.28 18.21 0.46
N LYS A 97 -10.60 18.67 -0.76
CA LYS A 97 -9.86 19.75 -1.44
C LYS A 97 -9.82 21.04 -0.63
N ASN A 98 -10.96 21.50 -0.11
CA ASN A 98 -11.04 22.72 0.69
C ASN A 98 -10.35 22.57 2.06
N SER A 99 -10.33 21.36 2.64
CA SER A 99 -9.55 21.07 3.85
C SER A 99 -8.04 21.15 3.61
N LEU A 100 -7.57 20.65 2.46
CA LEU A 100 -6.16 20.68 2.06
C LEU A 100 -5.68 22.12 1.77
N HIS A 101 -6.48 22.91 1.04
CA HIS A 101 -6.18 24.32 0.82
C HIS A 101 -6.20 25.13 2.13
N LEU A 102 -7.17 24.92 3.02
CA LEU A 102 -7.22 25.62 4.30
C LEU A 102 -6.02 25.29 5.21
N ALA A 103 -5.51 24.06 5.16
CA ALA A 103 -4.26 23.68 5.84
C ALA A 103 -3.02 24.35 5.21
N LEU A 104 -2.97 24.45 3.88
CA LEU A 104 -1.90 25.13 3.15
C LEU A 104 -1.85 26.63 3.46
N GLU A 105 -3.01 27.30 3.47
CA GLU A 105 -3.16 28.73 3.83
C GLU A 105 -2.65 29.03 5.25
N HIS A 106 -2.82 28.07 6.18
CA HIS A 106 -2.32 28.16 7.55
C HIS A 106 -0.86 27.68 7.71
N GLY A 107 -0.17 27.36 6.61
CA GLY A 107 1.24 26.93 6.60
C GLY A 107 1.49 25.57 7.26
N LEU A 108 0.47 24.73 7.36
CA LEU A 108 0.54 23.42 8.00
C LEU A 108 1.20 22.40 7.06
N LYS A 109 2.03 21.51 7.62
CA LYS A 109 2.84 20.56 6.84
C LYS A 109 2.32 19.14 6.86
N SER A 110 1.44 18.81 7.79
CA SER A 110 0.81 17.49 7.86
C SER A 110 -0.65 17.55 8.31
N ILE A 111 -1.48 16.70 7.71
CA ILE A 111 -2.92 16.64 7.95
C ILE A 111 -3.39 15.19 8.04
N SER A 112 -4.34 14.92 8.94
CA SER A 112 -4.97 13.60 9.07
C SER A 112 -6.46 13.68 8.78
N PHE A 113 -6.92 12.93 7.78
CA PHE A 113 -8.32 12.77 7.40
C PHE A 113 -8.91 11.49 7.99
N PRO A 114 -10.17 11.50 8.46
CA PRO A 114 -10.98 10.30 8.52
C PRO A 114 -11.54 10.01 7.11
N LEU A 115 -12.10 8.82 6.90
CA LEU A 115 -12.92 8.59 5.70
C LEU A 115 -14.25 9.36 5.85
N ILE A 116 -14.36 10.50 5.18
CA ILE A 116 -15.50 11.43 5.28
C ILE A 116 -16.76 10.77 4.69
N SER A 117 -17.90 11.04 5.30
CA SER A 117 -19.25 10.53 4.97
C SER A 117 -19.48 9.01 5.03
N SER A 118 -18.44 8.16 5.08
CA SER A 118 -18.57 6.68 5.04
C SER A 118 -19.01 6.02 6.37
N GLY A 119 -19.81 6.73 7.15
CA GLY A 119 -20.31 6.31 8.46
C GLY A 119 -21.80 6.63 8.58
N ILE A 120 -22.16 7.53 9.51
CA ILE A 120 -23.56 7.95 9.74
C ILE A 120 -24.22 8.53 8.47
N TYR A 121 -23.43 9.12 7.57
CA TYR A 121 -23.92 9.69 6.30
C TYR A 121 -24.04 8.68 5.16
N GLY A 122 -23.78 7.38 5.40
CA GLY A 122 -24.16 6.28 4.52
C GLY A 122 -23.38 6.13 3.21
N TYR A 123 -22.35 6.93 2.97
CA TYR A 123 -21.58 6.88 1.71
C TYR A 123 -20.85 5.53 1.59
N PRO A 124 -21.01 4.79 0.46
CA PRO A 124 -20.29 3.52 0.24
C PRO A 124 -18.78 3.70 0.43
N LYS A 125 -18.17 2.90 1.31
CA LYS A 125 -16.77 3.10 1.75
C LYS A 125 -15.80 3.11 0.58
N ASP A 126 -15.96 2.18 -0.36
CA ASP A 126 -15.13 2.04 -1.55
C ASP A 126 -15.21 3.29 -2.46
N GLN A 127 -16.41 3.86 -2.63
CA GLN A 127 -16.61 5.09 -3.40
C GLN A 127 -16.04 6.30 -2.66
N ALA A 128 -16.32 6.44 -1.35
CA ALA A 128 -15.80 7.52 -0.53
C ALA A 128 -14.27 7.53 -0.50
N LEU A 129 -13.65 6.35 -0.55
CA LEU A 129 -12.22 6.13 -0.53
C LEU A 129 -11.57 6.51 -1.87
N ARG A 130 -12.15 6.09 -3.01
CA ARG A 130 -11.73 6.56 -4.34
C ARG A 130 -11.81 8.08 -4.46
N VAL A 131 -12.87 8.71 -3.94
CA VAL A 131 -12.99 10.19 -3.92
C VAL A 131 -11.93 10.84 -3.03
N ALA A 132 -11.66 10.29 -1.84
CA ALA A 132 -10.62 10.79 -0.94
C ALA A 132 -9.23 10.74 -1.59
N ILE A 133 -8.87 9.59 -2.15
CA ILE A 133 -7.61 9.35 -2.84
C ILE A 133 -7.47 10.27 -4.06
N SER A 134 -8.54 10.45 -4.85
CA SER A 134 -8.54 11.34 -6.01
C SER A 134 -8.25 12.79 -5.61
N ALA A 135 -9.04 13.35 -4.68
CA ALA A 135 -8.91 14.74 -4.23
C ALA A 135 -7.56 15.03 -3.55
N ILE A 136 -7.05 14.07 -2.76
CA ILE A 136 -5.73 14.18 -2.12
C ILE A 136 -4.61 14.07 -3.16
N SER A 137 -4.72 13.14 -4.12
CA SER A 137 -3.71 12.96 -5.17
C SER A 137 -3.63 14.19 -6.07
N GLU A 138 -4.77 14.76 -6.49
CA GLU A 138 -4.86 16.00 -7.27
C GLU A 138 -4.09 17.13 -6.57
N PHE A 139 -4.37 17.36 -5.29
CA PHE A 139 -3.69 18.40 -4.50
C PHE A 139 -2.17 18.15 -4.38
N LEU A 140 -1.76 16.90 -4.14
CA LEU A 140 -0.35 16.49 -4.03
C LEU A 140 0.41 16.43 -5.37
N LEU A 141 -0.24 16.71 -6.51
CA LEU A 141 0.50 16.96 -7.74
C LEU A 141 1.31 18.26 -7.66
N ASP A 142 0.74 19.30 -7.05
CA ASP A 142 1.28 20.66 -7.08
C ASP A 142 1.80 21.16 -5.72
N HIS A 143 1.45 20.48 -4.62
CA HIS A 143 1.76 20.91 -3.25
C HIS A 143 2.50 19.83 -2.44
N GLU A 144 3.46 20.24 -1.60
CA GLU A 144 4.14 19.34 -0.65
C GLU A 144 3.47 19.37 0.73
N MET A 145 2.77 18.30 1.10
CA MET A 145 2.17 18.08 2.43
C MET A 145 2.21 16.60 2.78
N GLU A 146 2.37 16.23 4.06
CA GLU A 146 2.10 14.84 4.47
C GLU A 146 0.61 14.64 4.76
N VAL A 147 -0.05 13.77 4.00
CA VAL A 147 -1.48 13.49 4.17
C VAL A 147 -1.67 12.08 4.70
N TYR A 148 -2.43 11.94 5.79
CA TYR A 148 -2.74 10.64 6.39
C TYR A 148 -4.24 10.37 6.28
N LEU A 149 -4.64 9.25 5.66
CA LEU A 149 -6.01 8.77 5.71
C LEU A 149 -6.14 7.72 6.82
N VAL A 150 -6.83 8.10 7.88
CA VAL A 150 -6.90 7.36 9.14
C VAL A 150 -8.19 6.55 9.19
N ILE A 151 -8.03 5.23 9.15
CA ILE A 151 -9.13 4.27 9.15
C ILE A 151 -9.27 3.69 10.55
N TYR A 152 -10.45 3.91 11.15
CA TYR A 152 -10.76 3.46 12.49
C TYR A 152 -11.46 2.09 12.46
N GLY A 153 -10.73 1.03 12.82
CA GLY A 153 -11.31 -0.30 12.88
C GLY A 153 -10.27 -1.41 13.11
N LYS A 154 -10.76 -2.57 13.52
CA LYS A 154 -9.99 -3.82 13.64
C LYS A 154 -10.37 -4.86 12.57
N GLU A 155 -11.28 -4.50 11.67
CA GLU A 155 -11.87 -5.38 10.65
C GLU A 155 -11.77 -4.70 9.28
N SER A 156 -11.22 -5.46 8.33
CA SER A 156 -10.96 -5.08 6.95
C SER A 156 -12.26 -4.89 6.18
N THR A 157 -12.60 -3.64 5.89
CA THR A 157 -13.84 -3.26 5.20
C THR A 157 -13.67 -1.99 4.37
N LEU A 158 -12.48 -1.77 3.80
CA LEU A 158 -12.26 -0.75 2.76
C LEU A 158 -12.54 -1.35 1.38
N LEU A 159 -12.00 -2.54 1.17
CA LEU A 159 -12.16 -3.34 -0.02
C LEU A 159 -13.62 -3.81 -0.16
N SER A 160 -14.17 -3.83 -1.38
CA SER A 160 -15.52 -4.38 -1.61
C SER A 160 -15.55 -5.88 -1.28
N GLU A 161 -16.64 -6.38 -0.68
CA GLU A 161 -16.79 -7.79 -0.27
C GLU A 161 -16.47 -8.78 -1.41
N LYS A 162 -16.85 -8.42 -2.64
CA LYS A 162 -16.55 -9.20 -3.86
C LYS A 162 -15.06 -9.23 -4.16
N LEU A 163 -14.36 -8.10 -4.08
CA LEU A 163 -12.91 -8.04 -4.35
C LEU A 163 -12.12 -8.71 -3.22
N PHE A 164 -12.54 -8.55 -1.96
CA PHE A 164 -11.96 -9.25 -0.82
C PHE A 164 -12.07 -10.77 -0.98
N SER A 165 -13.28 -11.30 -1.17
CA SER A 165 -13.49 -12.75 -1.37
C SER A 165 -12.82 -13.31 -2.63
N THR A 166 -12.61 -12.49 -3.67
CA THR A 166 -11.84 -12.89 -4.85
C THR A 166 -10.35 -13.02 -4.54
N ILE A 167 -9.78 -12.08 -3.78
CA ILE A 167 -8.36 -12.12 -3.35
C ILE A 167 -8.14 -13.21 -2.29
N GLU A 168 -9.05 -13.38 -1.35
CA GLU A 168 -9.02 -14.45 -0.35
C GLU A 168 -8.98 -15.82 -1.03
N LYS A 169 -9.89 -16.07 -1.98
CA LYS A 169 -9.87 -17.30 -2.80
C LYS A 169 -8.58 -17.45 -3.61
N TYR A 170 -8.07 -16.37 -4.22
CA TYR A 170 -6.81 -16.43 -4.97
C TYR A 170 -5.62 -16.79 -4.06
N ILE A 171 -5.59 -16.25 -2.83
CA ILE A 171 -4.59 -16.63 -1.83
C ILE A 171 -4.73 -18.11 -1.50
N ASP A 172 -5.92 -18.60 -1.15
CA ASP A 172 -6.13 -20.01 -0.79
C ASP A 172 -5.77 -20.97 -1.94
N ASP A 173 -6.23 -20.70 -3.17
CA ASP A 173 -5.95 -21.50 -4.37
C ASP A 173 -4.43 -21.63 -4.66
N ASN A 174 -3.61 -20.62 -4.31
CA ASN A 174 -2.17 -20.60 -4.60
C ASN A 174 -1.29 -20.98 -3.39
N TYR A 175 -1.68 -20.61 -2.18
CA TYR A 175 -0.90 -20.76 -0.94
C TYR A 175 -0.85 -22.21 -0.43
N VAL A 176 -1.87 -23.02 -0.71
CA VAL A 176 -1.93 -24.44 -0.30
C VAL A 176 -0.87 -25.32 -1.02
N THR A 177 -0.34 -24.87 -2.16
CA THR A 177 0.42 -25.72 -3.10
C THR A 177 1.77 -26.27 -2.59
N GLU A 178 2.40 -25.69 -1.56
CA GLU A 178 3.60 -26.28 -0.93
C GLU A 178 3.30 -27.19 0.27
N HIS A 179 2.17 -27.01 0.95
CA HIS A 179 1.91 -27.70 2.22
C HIS A 179 1.49 -29.17 2.02
N GLU A 180 0.81 -29.49 0.92
CA GLU A 180 0.51 -30.89 0.56
C GLU A 180 1.74 -31.66 0.08
N ILE A 181 2.66 -31.01 -0.65
CA ILE A 181 3.91 -31.63 -1.14
C ILE A 181 4.76 -32.07 0.06
N ASN A 182 4.91 -31.19 1.06
CA ASN A 182 5.65 -31.50 2.29
C ASN A 182 4.99 -32.60 3.15
N GLN A 183 3.68 -32.83 3.04
CA GLN A 183 3.01 -33.96 3.70
C GLN A 183 3.21 -35.29 2.95
N ARG A 184 3.27 -35.28 1.61
CA ARG A 184 3.52 -36.50 0.83
C ARG A 184 4.95 -37.03 0.99
N THR A 185 5.96 -36.14 1.00
CA THR A 185 7.37 -36.56 1.18
C THR A 185 7.65 -37.12 2.59
N ARG A 186 6.91 -36.67 3.62
CA ARG A 186 7.02 -37.20 4.99
C ARG A 186 6.26 -38.53 5.21
N GLY A 187 5.65 -39.09 4.18
CA GLY A 187 4.89 -40.35 4.25
C GLY A 187 5.69 -41.63 3.97
N ILE A 188 6.99 -41.55 3.65
CA ILE A 188 7.79 -42.70 3.17
C ILE A 188 9.11 -42.90 3.97
N GLU A 189 9.11 -42.59 5.26
CA GLU A 189 10.19 -42.97 6.20
C GLU A 189 9.63 -43.64 7.47
N ALA A 190 8.95 -44.78 7.27
CA ALA A 190 8.34 -45.55 8.36
C ALA A 190 8.40 -47.08 8.13
N TYR A 191 9.54 -47.59 7.61
CA TYR A 191 9.84 -49.03 7.57
C TYR A 191 11.03 -49.38 8.46
N ASP A 192 10.69 -49.64 9.73
CA ASP A 192 11.28 -50.59 10.67
C ASP A 192 12.79 -50.94 10.54
N ILE A 193 13.61 -50.35 11.41
CA ILE A 193 15.00 -50.78 11.66
C ILE A 193 15.11 -51.31 13.10
N GLN A 194 14.76 -52.59 13.29
CA GLN A 194 15.10 -53.36 14.49
C GLN A 194 15.81 -54.68 14.17
N ARG A 195 17.13 -54.62 13.97
CA ARG A 195 18.09 -55.69 14.32
C ARG A 195 19.55 -55.17 14.32
N PRO A 196 20.47 -55.81 15.07
CA PRO A 196 21.89 -55.41 15.11
C PRO A 196 22.67 -55.82 13.85
N MET A 197 23.89 -55.30 13.73
CA MET A 197 24.87 -55.70 12.71
C MET A 197 25.27 -57.17 12.84
N ASP A 198 25.53 -57.81 11.69
CA ASP A 198 26.59 -58.80 11.53
C ASP A 198 27.48 -58.35 10.36
N LEU A 199 28.77 -58.68 10.43
CA LEU A 199 29.82 -58.17 9.53
C LEU A 199 30.62 -59.35 8.97
N ASP A 200 30.28 -59.89 7.79
CA ASP A 200 31.14 -60.91 7.19
C ASP A 200 31.05 -61.13 5.65
N VAL A 201 32.18 -61.60 5.11
CA VAL A 201 32.47 -62.28 3.82
C VAL A 201 31.97 -61.69 2.46
N LEU A 202 32.96 -61.19 1.72
CA LEU A 202 33.04 -61.03 0.24
C LEU A 202 32.54 -62.23 -0.60
N LYS A 203 31.92 -61.94 -1.77
CA LYS A 203 32.29 -62.53 -3.10
C LYS A 203 31.41 -62.03 -4.27
N SER A 204 32.07 -61.70 -5.40
CA SER A 204 31.62 -61.77 -6.82
C SER A 204 30.21 -61.26 -7.21
N THR A 205 30.02 -60.50 -8.30
CA THR A 205 30.74 -60.50 -9.60
C THR A 205 30.98 -59.09 -10.17
N ASP A 206 31.87 -59.00 -11.15
CA ASP A 206 32.05 -57.80 -11.99
C ASP A 206 30.82 -57.48 -12.85
N GLU A 207 30.54 -56.18 -13.02
CA GLU A 207 30.27 -55.60 -14.35
C GLU A 207 30.51 -54.08 -14.33
N LEU A 208 31.21 -53.56 -15.34
CA LEU A 208 31.52 -52.13 -15.46
C LEU A 208 30.51 -51.42 -16.36
N ILE A 209 30.04 -50.25 -15.93
CA ILE A 209 29.70 -49.15 -16.85
C ILE A 209 30.44 -47.89 -16.38
N MET A 210 31.29 -47.36 -17.25
CA MET A 210 32.07 -46.15 -16.98
C MET A 210 31.22 -44.89 -17.17
N TYR A 211 31.41 -43.90 -16.29
CA TYR A 211 31.15 -42.50 -16.58
C TYR A 211 32.45 -41.71 -16.40
N SER A 212 33.01 -41.18 -17.49
CA SER A 212 34.14 -40.26 -17.42
C SER A 212 33.69 -38.89 -16.87
N PRO A 213 34.43 -38.27 -15.94
CA PRO A 213 34.17 -36.90 -15.54
C PRO A 213 34.53 -35.96 -16.70
N MET A 214 33.55 -35.25 -17.26
CA MET A 214 33.85 -34.11 -18.13
C MET A 214 34.54 -33.03 -17.31
N ALA A 215 35.69 -32.54 -17.80
CA ALA A 215 36.39 -31.43 -17.18
C ALA A 215 35.51 -30.17 -17.22
N LYS A 216 35.19 -29.63 -16.04
CA LYS A 216 34.44 -28.38 -15.91
C LYS A 216 35.42 -27.23 -15.95
N GLU A 217 35.59 -26.60 -17.11
CA GLU A 217 36.47 -25.44 -17.29
C GLU A 217 36.09 -24.33 -16.31
N SER A 218 37.08 -23.86 -15.54
CA SER A 218 36.91 -22.73 -14.63
C SER A 218 36.97 -21.43 -15.42
N ARG A 219 35.81 -20.88 -15.77
CA ARG A 219 35.70 -19.46 -16.18
C ARG A 219 36.33 -18.59 -15.09
N SER A 220 37.04 -17.52 -15.48
CA SER A 220 37.52 -16.55 -14.50
C SER A 220 36.36 -15.75 -13.91
N LEU A 221 36.61 -15.04 -12.80
CA LEU A 221 35.63 -14.11 -12.24
C LEU A 221 35.37 -12.93 -13.19
N ASP A 222 36.41 -12.50 -13.92
CA ASP A 222 36.34 -11.40 -14.87
C ASP A 222 35.48 -11.78 -16.11
N ASP A 223 35.62 -13.01 -16.64
CA ASP A 223 34.76 -13.55 -17.71
C ASP A 223 33.25 -13.58 -17.36
N VAL A 224 32.93 -13.57 -16.06
CA VAL A 224 31.55 -13.53 -15.54
C VAL A 224 31.09 -12.09 -15.32
N MET A 225 32.00 -11.16 -15.00
CA MET A 225 31.67 -9.73 -14.88
C MET A 225 31.45 -9.06 -16.26
N ASP A 226 32.22 -9.46 -17.28
CA ASP A 226 32.02 -9.00 -18.67
C ASP A 226 30.73 -9.57 -19.32
N GLN A 227 29.97 -10.40 -18.61
CA GLN A 227 28.65 -10.93 -19.00
C GLN A 227 27.50 -10.44 -18.09
N LEU A 228 27.72 -9.39 -17.29
CA LEU A 228 26.67 -8.80 -16.45
C LEU A 228 25.54 -8.22 -17.31
N GLU A 229 24.31 -8.68 -17.02
CA GLU A 229 23.07 -8.16 -17.60
C GLU A 229 22.69 -6.78 -17.00
N ASP A 230 21.78 -6.03 -17.65
CA ASP A 230 21.22 -4.75 -17.18
C ASP A 230 21.05 -4.69 -15.65
N THR A 231 21.60 -3.66 -14.99
CA THR A 231 21.32 -3.39 -13.57
C THR A 231 19.86 -2.97 -13.36
N PHE A 232 19.39 -2.99 -12.10
CA PHE A 232 18.03 -2.53 -11.76
C PHE A 232 17.76 -1.11 -12.28
N ALA A 233 18.73 -0.20 -12.11
CA ALA A 233 18.59 1.18 -12.55
C ALA A 233 18.48 1.27 -14.08
N GLU A 234 19.37 0.61 -14.82
CA GLU A 234 19.35 0.61 -16.29
C GLU A 234 18.05 0.03 -16.86
N MET A 235 17.64 -1.13 -16.37
CA MET A 235 16.37 -1.75 -16.79
C MET A 235 15.17 -0.87 -16.45
N LEU A 236 15.14 -0.26 -15.26
CA LEU A 236 14.08 0.66 -14.87
C LEU A 236 14.00 1.88 -15.81
N PHE A 237 15.11 2.52 -16.14
CA PHE A 237 15.09 3.71 -16.99
C PHE A 237 14.80 3.38 -18.45
N ARG A 238 15.29 2.24 -18.96
CA ARG A 238 14.88 1.73 -20.26
C ARG A 238 13.37 1.49 -20.33
N LEU A 239 12.78 0.88 -19.30
CA LEU A 239 11.32 0.67 -19.23
C LEU A 239 10.53 2.00 -19.10
N ILE A 240 11.05 3.00 -18.39
CA ILE A 240 10.43 4.35 -18.32
C ILE A 240 10.37 4.98 -19.71
N ASP A 241 11.48 4.94 -20.46
CA ASP A 241 11.58 5.50 -21.81
C ASP A 241 10.73 4.70 -22.82
N GLU A 242 10.73 3.36 -22.76
CA GLU A 242 9.89 2.48 -23.58
C GLU A 242 8.38 2.69 -23.33
N ARG A 243 7.98 3.01 -22.10
CA ARG A 243 6.59 3.35 -21.74
C ARG A 243 6.25 4.83 -21.97
N GLY A 244 7.21 5.65 -22.43
CA GLY A 244 7.01 7.08 -22.73
C GLY A 244 6.70 7.94 -21.52
N MET A 245 7.04 7.49 -20.31
CA MET A 245 6.72 8.18 -19.05
C MET A 245 7.85 9.12 -18.62
N THR A 246 7.52 10.15 -17.85
CA THR A 246 8.53 11.02 -17.23
C THR A 246 8.90 10.54 -15.83
N ASP A 247 10.12 10.80 -15.34
CA ASP A 247 10.55 10.54 -13.96
C ASP A 247 9.51 10.98 -12.92
N VAL A 248 8.95 12.18 -13.14
CA VAL A 248 7.97 12.84 -12.27
C VAL A 248 6.64 12.08 -12.25
N GLU A 249 6.21 11.55 -13.39
CA GLU A 249 5.02 10.70 -13.50
C GLU A 249 5.26 9.33 -12.87
N THR A 250 6.44 8.73 -13.09
CA THR A 250 6.82 7.42 -12.54
C THR A 250 6.87 7.43 -11.02
N TYR A 251 7.61 8.34 -10.38
CA TYR A 251 7.66 8.33 -8.90
C TYR A 251 6.34 8.75 -8.26
N LYS A 252 5.56 9.64 -8.90
CA LYS A 252 4.20 9.98 -8.42
C LYS A 252 3.25 8.79 -8.51
N ARG A 253 3.21 8.05 -9.62
CA ARG A 253 2.41 6.81 -9.75
C ARG A 253 2.83 5.71 -8.79
N ALA A 254 4.13 5.62 -8.47
CA ALA A 254 4.65 4.69 -7.48
C ALA A 254 4.45 5.15 -6.02
N ASN A 255 3.87 6.34 -5.78
CA ASN A 255 3.77 7.00 -4.47
C ASN A 255 5.14 7.20 -3.76
N ILE A 256 6.24 7.19 -4.52
CA ILE A 256 7.63 7.27 -4.03
C ILE A 256 8.06 8.73 -3.85
N ASP A 257 8.82 9.02 -2.79
CA ASP A 257 9.40 10.36 -2.63
C ASP A 257 10.49 10.65 -3.67
N ARG A 258 10.46 11.87 -4.22
CA ARG A 258 11.41 12.37 -5.23
C ARG A 258 12.88 12.17 -4.82
N LYS A 259 13.23 12.26 -3.53
CA LYS A 259 14.60 12.06 -3.04
C LYS A 259 15.04 10.59 -3.10
N LEU A 260 14.10 9.66 -2.91
CA LEU A 260 14.36 8.22 -3.07
C LEU A 260 14.54 7.88 -4.55
N PHE A 261 13.65 8.38 -5.42
CA PHE A 261 13.80 8.20 -6.86
C PHE A 261 15.09 8.82 -7.43
N SER A 262 15.46 10.01 -6.95
CA SER A 262 16.72 10.68 -7.32
C SER A 262 17.95 9.85 -6.95
N LYS A 263 17.94 9.10 -5.82
CA LYS A 263 19.02 8.16 -5.49
C LYS A 263 19.15 7.08 -6.56
N ILE A 264 18.02 6.47 -6.96
CA ILE A 264 17.96 5.44 -8.01
C ILE A 264 18.53 5.96 -9.35
N ARG A 265 18.24 7.19 -9.80
CA ARG A 265 18.84 7.75 -11.04
C ARG A 265 20.24 8.35 -10.88
N SER A 266 20.76 8.47 -9.65
CA SER A 266 22.11 9.00 -9.39
C SER A 266 23.18 7.94 -9.09
N ASN A 267 22.77 6.72 -8.76
CA ASN A 267 23.67 5.63 -8.36
C ASN A 267 23.19 4.31 -8.98
N ILE A 268 23.97 3.80 -9.93
CA ILE A 268 23.68 2.58 -10.68
C ILE A 268 23.65 1.33 -9.77
N ASP A 269 24.51 1.31 -8.74
CA ASP A 269 24.60 0.25 -7.75
C ASP A 269 23.51 0.33 -6.65
N TYR A 270 22.54 1.24 -6.78
CA TYR A 270 21.50 1.41 -5.77
C TYR A 270 20.44 0.30 -5.85
N SER A 271 20.59 -0.73 -5.01
CA SER A 271 19.52 -1.68 -4.73
C SER A 271 18.37 -0.99 -3.95
N PRO A 272 17.16 -0.87 -4.52
CA PRO A 272 15.99 -0.36 -3.80
C PRO A 272 15.42 -1.45 -2.88
N SER A 273 14.45 -1.12 -2.01
CA SER A 273 13.70 -2.16 -1.31
C SER A 273 12.76 -2.91 -2.26
N LYS A 274 12.42 -4.16 -1.95
CA LYS A 274 11.45 -4.95 -2.72
C LYS A 274 10.10 -4.23 -2.88
N ALA A 275 9.59 -3.59 -1.83
CA ALA A 275 8.36 -2.81 -1.89
C ALA A 275 8.47 -1.59 -2.82
N THR A 276 9.65 -0.96 -2.88
CA THR A 276 9.95 0.15 -3.81
C THR A 276 10.01 -0.35 -5.26
N ALA A 277 10.65 -1.49 -5.52
CA ALA A 277 10.75 -2.09 -6.84
C ALA A 277 9.37 -2.56 -7.37
N ILE A 278 8.55 -3.18 -6.51
CA ILE A 278 7.16 -3.55 -6.83
C ILE A 278 6.33 -2.30 -7.17
N ALA A 279 6.42 -1.23 -6.39
CA ALA A 279 5.68 0.01 -6.66
C ALA A 279 6.08 0.66 -8.00
N LEU A 280 7.35 0.55 -8.41
CA LEU A 280 7.83 1.00 -9.71
C LEU A 280 7.31 0.13 -10.87
N ALA A 281 7.29 -1.20 -10.71
CA ALA A 281 6.71 -2.12 -11.70
C ALA A 281 5.22 -1.82 -11.94
N ILE A 282 4.47 -1.56 -10.86
CA ILE A 282 3.05 -1.17 -10.92
C ILE A 282 2.88 0.19 -11.60
N ALA A 283 3.70 1.19 -11.26
CA ALA A 283 3.64 2.52 -11.86
C ALA A 283 3.86 2.52 -13.39
N LEU A 284 4.71 1.59 -13.87
CA LEU A 284 5.00 1.35 -15.28
C LEU A 284 4.00 0.42 -15.99
N LYS A 285 3.07 -0.20 -15.23
CA LYS A 285 2.13 -1.24 -15.70
C LYS A 285 2.82 -2.46 -16.31
N LEU A 286 3.86 -2.95 -15.65
CA LEU A 286 4.59 -4.15 -16.09
C LEU A 286 3.73 -5.40 -15.88
N ASN A 287 3.72 -6.30 -16.86
CA ASN A 287 3.12 -7.63 -16.69
C ASN A 287 3.93 -8.48 -15.68
N LEU A 288 3.46 -9.70 -15.37
CA LEU A 288 4.10 -10.55 -14.38
C LEU A 288 5.56 -10.89 -14.69
N ASP A 289 5.91 -11.12 -15.94
CA ASP A 289 7.25 -11.57 -16.32
C ASP A 289 8.20 -10.36 -16.42
N GLU A 290 7.75 -9.24 -16.99
CA GLU A 290 8.46 -7.94 -16.89
C GLU A 290 8.72 -7.54 -15.42
N THR A 291 7.76 -7.80 -14.53
CA THR A 291 7.89 -7.54 -13.08
C THR A 291 8.88 -8.49 -12.42
N ARG A 292 8.90 -9.77 -12.79
CA ARG A 292 9.85 -10.76 -12.28
C ARG A 292 11.28 -10.44 -12.71
N ASP A 293 11.48 -10.07 -13.97
CA ASP A 293 12.79 -9.67 -14.49
C ASP A 293 13.31 -8.43 -13.75
N LEU A 294 12.49 -7.37 -13.65
CA LEU A 294 12.87 -6.14 -12.95
C LEU A 294 13.15 -6.37 -11.45
N LEU A 295 12.37 -7.23 -10.78
CA LEU A 295 12.65 -7.64 -9.39
C LEU A 295 13.93 -8.47 -9.28
N GLY A 296 14.20 -9.34 -10.25
CA GLY A 296 15.42 -10.13 -10.35
C GLY A 296 16.67 -9.26 -10.38
N LYS A 297 16.64 -8.13 -11.11
CA LYS A 297 17.74 -7.14 -11.14
C LYS A 297 18.02 -6.49 -9.78
N ALA A 298 17.05 -6.47 -8.87
CA ALA A 298 17.23 -5.99 -7.49
C ALA A 298 17.51 -7.14 -6.48
N GLY A 299 17.64 -8.38 -6.94
CA GLY A 299 17.86 -9.56 -6.09
C GLY A 299 16.58 -10.10 -5.43
N TYR A 300 15.40 -9.84 -6.01
CA TYR A 300 14.10 -10.22 -5.47
C TYR A 300 13.30 -11.11 -6.43
N ALA A 301 12.40 -11.92 -5.85
CA ALA A 301 11.38 -12.68 -6.57
C ALA A 301 10.03 -12.54 -5.86
N LEU A 302 8.92 -12.72 -6.59
CA LEU A 302 7.59 -12.89 -6.01
C LEU A 302 7.46 -14.34 -5.52
N SER A 303 7.06 -14.54 -4.26
CA SER A 303 7.01 -15.86 -3.62
C SER A 303 5.60 -16.25 -3.22
N ARG A 304 5.19 -17.47 -3.61
CA ARG A 304 3.85 -18.00 -3.33
C ARG A 304 3.57 -18.27 -1.85
N SER A 305 4.60 -18.37 -1.02
CA SER A 305 4.47 -18.46 0.44
C SER A 305 4.35 -17.09 1.13
N ASN A 306 4.31 -15.99 0.37
CA ASN A 306 4.16 -14.63 0.89
C ASN A 306 2.82 -14.01 0.44
N LYS A 307 1.95 -13.66 1.40
CA LYS A 307 0.64 -13.04 1.13
C LYS A 307 0.73 -11.69 0.42
N THR A 308 1.75 -10.87 0.73
CA THR A 308 2.01 -9.61 0.01
C THR A 308 2.23 -9.92 -1.47
N ASP A 309 3.14 -10.84 -1.79
CA ASP A 309 3.47 -11.20 -3.18
C ASP A 309 2.28 -11.80 -3.93
N LEU A 310 1.48 -12.67 -3.29
CA LEU A 310 0.26 -13.21 -3.90
C LEU A 310 -0.78 -12.13 -4.26
N ILE A 311 -0.95 -11.11 -3.40
CA ILE A 311 -1.83 -9.98 -3.68
C ILE A 311 -1.28 -9.16 -4.86
N ILE A 312 0.02 -8.91 -4.91
CA ILE A 312 0.67 -8.24 -6.05
C ILE A 312 0.49 -9.04 -7.34
N GLU A 313 0.70 -10.37 -7.32
CA GLU A 313 0.48 -11.21 -8.50
C GLU A 313 -0.99 -11.18 -8.97
N PHE A 314 -1.96 -11.21 -8.05
CA PHE A 314 -3.38 -11.09 -8.37
C PHE A 314 -3.70 -9.78 -9.11
N PHE A 315 -3.26 -8.63 -8.59
CA PHE A 315 -3.59 -7.33 -9.18
C PHE A 315 -2.96 -7.17 -10.58
N ILE A 316 -1.70 -7.62 -10.76
CA ILE A 316 -1.03 -7.60 -12.07
C ILE A 316 -1.74 -8.53 -13.07
N GLN A 317 -2.17 -9.74 -12.66
CA GLN A 317 -2.93 -10.66 -13.52
C GLN A 317 -4.29 -10.11 -13.96
N ASN A 318 -4.91 -9.25 -13.15
CA ASN A 318 -6.19 -8.60 -13.47
C ASN A 318 -6.00 -7.22 -14.14
N GLU A 319 -4.78 -6.89 -14.58
CA GLU A 319 -4.38 -5.60 -15.18
C GLU A 319 -4.71 -4.36 -14.32
N ASN A 320 -4.94 -4.55 -13.02
CA ASN A 320 -5.26 -3.46 -12.10
C ASN A 320 -3.99 -2.94 -11.44
N TYR A 321 -3.43 -1.88 -12.04
CA TYR A 321 -2.22 -1.21 -11.58
C TYR A 321 -2.51 0.02 -10.68
N ASN A 322 -3.69 0.11 -10.06
CA ASN A 322 -3.96 1.18 -9.10
C ASN A 322 -3.25 0.90 -7.77
N VAL A 323 -2.11 1.56 -7.54
CA VAL A 323 -1.30 1.42 -6.32
C VAL A 323 -2.11 1.63 -5.04
N TYR A 324 -3.18 2.43 -5.08
CA TYR A 324 -4.04 2.65 -3.91
C TYR A 324 -4.98 1.47 -3.63
N GLU A 325 -5.67 0.93 -4.63
CA GLU A 325 -6.50 -0.29 -4.47
C GLU A 325 -5.65 -1.50 -4.06
N ILE A 326 -4.42 -1.60 -4.59
CA ILE A 326 -3.42 -2.59 -4.16
C ILE A 326 -3.09 -2.39 -2.68
N ASN A 327 -2.82 -1.15 -2.25
CA ASN A 327 -2.50 -0.83 -0.87
C ASN A 327 -3.69 -1.03 0.09
N GLU A 328 -4.91 -0.77 -0.35
CA GLU A 328 -6.15 -1.09 0.38
C GLU A 328 -6.29 -2.60 0.59
N ALA A 329 -6.07 -3.41 -0.45
CA ALA A 329 -6.11 -4.86 -0.33
C ALA A 329 -4.98 -5.40 0.56
N LEU A 330 -3.74 -4.95 0.38
CA LEU A 330 -2.62 -5.31 1.25
C LEU A 330 -2.96 -5.01 2.72
N PHE A 331 -3.42 -3.79 3.00
CA PHE A 331 -3.86 -3.35 4.32
C PHE A 331 -5.00 -4.20 4.89
N ASP A 332 -5.99 -4.56 4.06
CA ASP A 332 -7.13 -5.38 4.48
C ASP A 332 -6.80 -6.88 4.67
N PHE A 333 -5.67 -7.35 4.14
CA PHE A 333 -5.06 -8.66 4.46
C PHE A 333 -3.89 -8.58 5.47
N ASP A 334 -3.83 -7.51 6.27
CA ASP A 334 -2.81 -7.25 7.31
C ASP A 334 -1.35 -7.24 6.79
N GLN A 335 -1.15 -6.94 5.51
CA GLN A 335 0.15 -6.80 4.86
C GLN A 335 0.67 -5.36 4.92
N ILE A 336 1.97 -5.18 4.66
CA ILE A 336 2.61 -3.86 4.62
C ILE A 336 2.36 -3.21 3.25
N PRO A 337 1.74 -2.02 3.19
CA PRO A 337 1.55 -1.27 1.94
C PRO A 337 2.88 -0.90 1.23
N ILE A 338 2.83 -0.82 -0.10
CA ILE A 338 3.96 -0.53 -1.00
C ILE A 338 4.00 0.94 -1.47
N GLY A 339 5.21 1.48 -1.66
CA GLY A 339 5.40 2.86 -2.14
C GLY A 339 5.13 3.91 -1.05
N PHE A 340 5.97 3.97 -0.02
CA PHE A 340 5.90 4.94 1.10
C PHE A 340 7.29 5.33 1.59
#